data_AF-A0A0M3J7B4-F1
#
_entry.id   AF-A0A0M3J7B4-F1
#
_cell.length_a   1.000
_cell.length_b   1.000
_cell.length_c   1.000
_cell.angle_alpha   90.00
_cell.angle_beta   90.00
_cell.angle_gamma   90.00
#
_symmetry.space_group_name_H-M   'P 1'
#
loop_
_entity.id
_entity.type
_entity.pdbx_description
1 polymer ?
#
loop_
_entity_poly.entity_id
_entity_poly.type
_entity_poly.pdbx_seq_one_letter_code
_entity_poly.pdbx_strand_id
1 'polypeptide(L)'
;LEKHPELEPEKRQKYESQIDVLKRICAEYERDDQGTTENAATELTKDRFETISTLMVELQSYGYPPEELVGITPPGWSVDPTSGLPAIDDVHKASESCNVM
;
A
#
# COMPACT_ATOMS: atom_id res chain seq x y z
N LEU A 1 20.19 7.72 -3.29
CA LEU A 1 19.84 6.44 -2.63
C LEU A 1 20.65 6.39 -1.35
N GLU A 2 20.12 7.01 -0.30
CA GLU A 2 20.73 7.04 1.02
C GLU A 2 20.91 5.60 1.51
N LYS A 3 22.15 5.24 1.86
CA LYS A 3 22.47 3.91 2.37
C LYS A 3 22.03 3.85 3.83
N HIS A 4 20.88 3.24 4.08
CA HIS A 4 20.50 2.79 5.42
C HIS A 4 21.58 1.82 5.96
N PRO A 5 21.80 1.78 7.29
CA PRO A 5 22.66 0.78 7.94
C PRO A 5 22.31 -0.61 7.40
N GLU A 6 23.33 -1.43 7.12
CA GLU A 6 23.26 -2.68 6.36
C GLU A 6 21.97 -3.46 6.64
N LEU A 7 20.96 -3.25 5.78
CA LEU A 7 19.75 -4.03 5.82
C LEU A 7 20.11 -5.47 5.45
N GLU A 8 19.59 -6.43 6.22
CA GLU A 8 19.68 -7.84 5.87
C GLU A 8 19.29 -8.01 4.38
N PRO A 9 20.09 -8.75 3.59
CA PRO A 9 19.93 -8.81 2.14
C PRO A 9 18.53 -9.30 1.74
N GLU A 10 17.92 -10.19 2.53
CA GLU A 10 16.54 -10.65 2.32
C GLU A 10 15.52 -9.52 2.52
N LYS A 11 15.68 -8.70 3.57
CA LYS A 11 14.79 -7.58 3.87
C LYS A 11 14.91 -6.50 2.79
N ARG A 12 16.13 -6.24 2.33
CA ARG A 12 16.38 -5.34 1.21
C ARG A 12 15.71 -5.83 -0.07
N GLN A 13 15.84 -7.12 -0.39
CA GLN A 13 15.20 -7.70 -1.57
C GLN A 13 13.67 -7.56 -1.51
N LYS A 14 13.05 -7.79 -0.35
CA LYS A 14 11.61 -7.58 -0.17
C LYS A 14 11.20 -6.13 -0.43
N TYR A 15 11.97 -5.16 0.07
CA TYR A 15 11.69 -3.75 -0.17
C TYR A 15 11.89 -3.33 -1.63
N GLU A 16 12.91 -3.86 -2.31
CA GLU A 16 13.08 -3.65 -3.75
C GLU A 16 11.88 -4.23 -4.53
N SER A 17 11.41 -5.45 -4.18
CA SER A 17 10.19 -6.03 -4.77
C SER A 17 8.94 -5.19 -4.49
N GLN A 18 8.76 -4.69 -3.27
CA GLN A 18 7.63 -3.82 -2.92
C GLN A 18 7.60 -2.57 -3.81
N ILE A 19 8.75 -1.94 -4.04
CA ILE A 19 8.87 -0.75 -4.91
C ILE A 19 8.44 -1.08 -6.35
N ASP A 20 8.85 -2.24 -6.87
CA ASP A 20 8.53 -2.61 -8.25
C ASP A 20 7.06 -2.94 -8.45
N VAL A 21 6.41 -3.60 -7.47
CA VAL A 21 4.96 -3.80 -7.49
C VAL A 21 4.22 -2.47 -7.36
N LEU A 22 4.64 -1.57 -6.47
CA LEU A 22 4.05 -0.24 -6.30
C LEU A 22 4.09 0.58 -7.59
N LYS A 23 5.22 0.57 -8.33
CA LYS A 23 5.31 1.23 -9.63
C LYS A 23 4.29 0.69 -10.63
N ARG A 24 4.07 -0.63 -10.66
CA ARG A 24 3.07 -1.27 -11.52
C ARG A 24 1.66 -0.82 -11.14
N ILE A 25 1.34 -0.78 -9.85
CA ILE A 25 0.05 -0.27 -9.35
C ILE A 25 -0.17 1.19 -9.79
N CYS A 26 0.83 2.06 -9.58
CA CYS A 26 0.75 3.46 -10.00
C CYS A 26 0.53 3.57 -11.51
N ALA A 27 1.26 2.80 -12.32
CA ALA A 27 1.08 2.79 -13.77
C ALA A 27 -0.33 2.33 -14.19
N GLU A 28 -0.92 1.33 -13.51
CA GLU A 28 -2.29 0.89 -13.79
C GLU A 28 -3.34 1.98 -13.48
N TYR A 29 -3.11 2.80 -12.44
CA TYR A 29 -3.96 3.94 -12.11
C TYR A 29 -3.77 5.13 -13.06
N GLU A 30 -2.53 5.42 -13.43
CA GLU A 30 -2.14 6.54 -14.30
C GLU A 30 -2.42 6.28 -15.79
N ARG A 31 -2.69 5.02 -16.17
CA ARG A 31 -3.07 4.68 -17.54
C ARG A 31 -4.32 5.45 -17.94
N ASP A 32 -4.20 6.19 -19.03
CA ASP A 32 -5.26 7.01 -19.60
C ASP A 32 -6.25 6.15 -20.40
N ASP A 33 -7.55 6.31 -20.15
CA ASP A 33 -8.62 5.53 -20.80
C ASP A 33 -9.26 6.28 -21.99
N GLN A 34 -8.61 7.36 -22.46
CA GLN A 34 -9.09 8.20 -23.57
C GLN A 34 -9.47 7.38 -24.81
N GLY A 35 -10.76 7.42 -25.16
CA GLY A 35 -11.31 6.81 -26.38
C GLY A 35 -12.20 5.57 -26.16
N THR A 36 -12.41 5.17 -24.90
CA THR A 36 -13.21 3.99 -24.58
C THR A 36 -14.72 4.31 -24.59
N THR A 37 -15.52 3.51 -25.30
CA THR A 37 -16.99 3.61 -25.26
C THR A 37 -17.53 3.17 -23.89
N GLU A 38 -18.69 3.66 -23.43
CA GLU A 38 -19.21 3.39 -22.08
C GLU A 38 -19.21 1.90 -21.67
N ASN A 39 -19.57 1.01 -22.61
CA ASN A 39 -19.56 -0.44 -22.37
C ASN A 39 -18.15 -1.02 -22.23
N ALA A 40 -17.21 -0.57 -23.06
CA ALA A 40 -15.82 -0.97 -22.97
C ALA A 40 -15.14 -0.34 -21.73
N ALA A 41 -15.60 0.82 -21.26
CA ALA A 41 -15.08 1.48 -20.07
C ALA A 41 -15.41 0.65 -18.83
N THR A 42 -16.61 0.06 -18.77
CA THR A 42 -17.02 -0.79 -17.64
C THR A 42 -16.18 -2.06 -17.53
N GLU A 43 -15.93 -2.75 -18.64
CA GLU A 43 -15.09 -3.96 -18.66
C GLU A 43 -13.60 -3.63 -18.44
N LEU A 44 -13.11 -2.54 -19.02
CA LEU A 44 -11.76 -2.02 -18.76
C LEU A 44 -11.58 -1.71 -17.26
N THR A 45 -12.57 -1.09 -16.62
CA THR A 45 -12.50 -0.77 -15.19
C THR A 45 -12.45 -2.03 -14.32
N LYS A 46 -13.18 -3.09 -14.70
CA LYS A 46 -13.13 -4.38 -13.98
C LYS A 46 -11.78 -5.07 -14.14
N ASP A 47 -11.26 -5.17 -15.35
CA ASP A 47 -9.94 -5.78 -15.64
C ASP A 47 -8.81 -5.03 -14.91
N ARG A 48 -8.88 -3.69 -14.91
CA ARG A 48 -7.99 -2.83 -14.12
C ARG A 48 -8.11 -3.11 -12.62
N PHE A 49 -9.33 -3.24 -12.12
CA PHE A 49 -9.56 -3.55 -10.70
C PHE A 49 -9.01 -4.93 -10.32
N GLU A 50 -9.20 -5.95 -11.15
CA GLU A 50 -8.65 -7.30 -10.92
C GLU A 50 -7.12 -7.30 -10.96
N THR A 51 -6.53 -6.56 -11.91
CA THR A 51 -5.08 -6.40 -12.03
C THR A 51 -4.51 -5.71 -10.78
N ILE A 52 -5.08 -4.57 -10.39
CA ILE A 52 -4.65 -3.83 -9.19
C ILE A 52 -4.85 -4.68 -7.93
N SER A 53 -5.97 -5.40 -7.82
CA SER A 53 -6.23 -6.29 -6.68
C SER A 53 -5.19 -7.40 -6.57
N THR A 54 -4.81 -7.99 -7.71
CA THR A 54 -3.74 -9.00 -7.75
C THR A 54 -2.39 -8.42 -7.33
N LEU A 55 -2.05 -7.23 -7.83
CA LEU A 55 -0.83 -6.52 -7.44
C LEU A 55 -0.82 -6.16 -5.95
N MET A 56 -1.96 -5.79 -5.37
CA MET A 56 -2.06 -5.51 -3.94
C MET A 56 -1.82 -6.75 -3.08
N VAL A 57 -2.32 -7.92 -3.50
CA VAL A 57 -2.05 -9.20 -2.82
C VAL A 57 -0.56 -9.57 -2.95
N GLU A 58 0.03 -9.36 -4.14
CA GLU A 58 1.47 -9.55 -4.37
C GLU A 58 2.30 -8.64 -3.44
N LEU A 59 1.95 -7.36 -3.36
CA LEU A 59 2.61 -6.38 -2.49
C LEU A 59 2.58 -6.80 -1.02
N GLN A 60 1.41 -7.23 -0.53
CA GLN A 60 1.24 -7.70 0.86
C GLN A 60 2.07 -8.96 1.15
N SER A 61 2.32 -9.81 0.16
CA SER A 61 3.15 -11.02 0.32
C SER A 61 4.62 -10.71 0.64
N TYR A 62 5.11 -9.52 0.23
CA TYR A 62 6.46 -9.05 0.56
C TYR A 62 6.56 -8.41 1.94
N GLY A 63 5.47 -8.40 2.71
CA GLY A 63 5.40 -7.85 4.06
C GLY A 63 5.16 -6.34 4.07
N TYR A 64 5.51 -5.71 5.20
CA TYR A 64 5.18 -4.32 5.45
C TYR A 64 6.32 -3.36 5.06
N PRO A 65 6.02 -2.15 4.53
CA PRO A 65 7.01 -1.12 4.29
C PRO A 65 7.79 -0.69 5.55
N PRO A 66 8.98 -0.07 5.39
CA PRO A 66 9.74 0.51 6.50
C PRO A 66 8.91 1.51 7.31
N GLU A 67 9.02 1.48 8.64
CA GLU A 67 8.32 2.39 9.55
C GLU A 67 8.55 3.87 9.21
N GLU A 68 9.75 4.21 8.73
CA GLU A 68 10.11 5.57 8.33
C GLU A 68 9.31 6.08 7.11
N LEU A 69 8.78 5.18 6.27
CA LEU A 69 7.98 5.51 5.08
C LEU A 69 6.48 5.52 5.34
N VAL A 70 6.03 4.85 6.40
CA VAL A 70 4.61 4.66 6.74
C VAL A 70 3.96 5.96 7.21
N GLY A 71 4.79 6.91 7.66
CA GLY A 71 4.34 8.22 8.12
C GLY A 71 3.79 8.19 9.54
N ILE A 72 3.23 9.33 9.95
CA ILE A 72 2.73 9.53 11.31
C ILE A 72 1.31 8.96 11.38
N THR A 73 1.09 7.94 12.21
CA THR A 73 -0.26 7.47 12.51
C THR A 73 -1.01 8.51 13.36
N PRO A 74 -2.35 8.58 13.25
CA PRO A 74 -3.12 9.49 14.08
C PRO A 74 -2.95 9.20 15.59
N PRO A 75 -3.16 10.19 16.48
CA PRO A 75 -3.01 9.98 17.92
C PRO A 75 -3.82 8.78 18.43
N GLY A 76 -3.16 7.88 19.15
CA GLY A 76 -3.77 6.64 19.67
C GLY A 76 -3.76 5.46 18.71
N TRP A 77 -3.27 5.65 17.48
CA TRP A 77 -3.07 4.59 16.50
C TRP A 77 -1.57 4.32 16.29
N SER A 78 -1.23 3.06 16.07
CA SER A 78 0.06 2.60 15.55
C SER A 78 -0.18 1.66 14.37
N VAL A 79 0.91 1.20 13.75
CA VAL A 79 0.85 0.08 12.81
C VAL A 79 1.57 -1.10 13.42
N ASP A 80 0.91 -2.25 13.48
CA ASP A 80 1.55 -3.48 13.93
C ASP A 80 2.73 -3.83 13.00
N PRO A 81 3.96 -3.93 13.51
CA PRO A 81 5.15 -4.21 12.68
C PRO A 81 5.12 -5.58 11.99
N THR A 82 4.27 -6.50 12.48
CA THR A 82 4.18 -7.87 11.95
C THR A 82 3.12 -8.00 10.86
N SER A 83 1.92 -7.48 11.10
CA SER A 83 0.79 -7.57 10.16
C SER A 83 0.62 -6.36 9.26
N GLY A 84 1.22 -5.21 9.61
CA GLY A 84 1.05 -3.96 8.88
C GLY A 84 -0.33 -3.33 9.04
N LEU A 85 -1.17 -3.86 9.93
CA LEU A 85 -2.52 -3.38 10.17
C LEU A 85 -2.52 -2.27 11.23
N PRO A 86 -3.49 -1.32 11.15
CA PRO A 86 -3.69 -0.35 12.21
C PRO A 86 -3.93 -1.05 13.55
N ALA A 87 -3.12 -0.71 14.54
CA ALA A 87 -3.25 -1.15 15.91
C ALA A 87 -3.65 0.04 16.80
N ILE A 88 -4.39 -0.25 17.88
CA ILE A 88 -4.81 0.77 18.85
C ILE A 88 -3.83 0.76 20.01
N ASP A 89 -3.09 1.86 20.17
CA ASP A 89 -2.21 2.07 21.30
C ASP A 89 -2.98 2.63 22.51
N ASP A 90 -3.88 3.58 22.25
CA ASP A 90 -4.67 4.28 23.26
C ASP A 90 -6.10 4.45 22.75
N VAL A 91 -7.02 3.68 23.33
CA VAL A 91 -8.43 3.64 22.94
C VAL A 91 -9.10 5.01 23.06
N HIS A 92 -8.73 5.83 24.06
CA HIS A 92 -9.33 7.14 24.25
C HIS A 92 -8.92 8.10 23.12
N LYS A 93 -7.61 8.19 22.84
CA LYS A 93 -7.11 9.05 21.76
C LYS A 93 -7.52 8.55 20.38
N ALA A 94 -7.53 7.24 20.17
CA ALA A 94 -7.97 6.62 18.93
C ALA A 94 -9.45 6.94 18.64
N SER A 95 -10.29 6.97 19.67
CA SER A 95 -11.72 7.30 19.53
C SER A 95 -11.96 8.75 19.11
N GLU A 96 -11.13 9.69 19.57
CA GLU A 96 -11.21 11.11 19.16
C GLU A 96 -10.71 11.35 17.73
N SER A 97 -9.85 10.45 17.22
CA SER A 97 -9.27 10.56 15.88
C SER A 97 -10.03 9.80 14.79
N CYS A 98 -11.02 8.97 15.13
CA CYS A 98 -11.79 8.20 14.15
C CYS A 98 -12.94 9.04 13.57
N ASN A 99 -12.91 9.31 12.27
CA ASN A 99 -13.97 10.05 11.57
C ASN A 99 -15.03 9.14 10.91
N VAL A 100 -14.96 7.83 11.12
CA VAL A 100 -16.02 6.91 10.67
C VAL A 100 -17.10 6.90 11.76
N MET A 101 -18.21 7.61 11.50
CA MET A 101 -19.47 7.47 12.24
C MET A 101 -20.19 6.18 11.88
#